data_AF-A0A4R2JMG1-F1
#
_entry.id   AF-A0A4R2JMG1-F1
#
_cell.length_a   1.000
_cell.length_b   1.000
_cell.length_c   1.000
_cell.angle_alpha   90.00
_cell.angle_beta   90.00
_cell.angle_gamma   90.00
#
_symmetry.space_group_name_H-M   'P 1'
#
loop_
_entity.id
_entity.type
_entity.pdbx_description
1 polymer ?
#
loop_
_entity_poly.entity_id
_entity_poly.type
_entity_poly.pdbx_seq_one_letter_code
_entity_poly.pdbx_strand_id
1 'polypeptide(L)'
;MTDETPDPPPPVRRRPVPWVSALVGLAGLAVGALAVGAAWLVSGPDAVDRRPVRPPQRIGQYVPIAPGTSGSSGLPEALSQIKARNEHSSQLLSESHRGAGALVDLYVDQDIRQQLTVMIYRAPSPHPLYAPYEDAASQGLAKSSQTVEEFGQVSCVVHNDPTPAGQTPEPESAHAVTCSRTNATLTVEITPNGTATDVPSMVAALVDEAWSSVI
;
A
#
# COMPACT_ATOMS: atom_id res chain seq x y z
N MET A 1 46.18 86.18 -42.40
CA MET A 1 45.98 84.94 -43.16
C MET A 1 45.28 83.98 -42.23
N THR A 2 43.98 83.80 -42.44
CA THR A 2 43.09 82.93 -41.67
C THR A 2 43.37 81.48 -42.05
N ASP A 3 43.77 80.66 -41.09
CA ASP A 3 43.91 79.21 -41.22
C ASP A 3 42.67 78.56 -40.58
N GLU A 4 41.81 78.02 -41.42
CA GLU A 4 40.52 77.43 -41.09
C GLU A 4 40.75 75.94 -40.79
N THR A 5 40.69 75.56 -39.51
CA THR A 5 40.87 74.16 -39.10
C THR A 5 39.56 73.38 -39.33
N PRO A 6 39.55 72.27 -40.09
CA PRO A 6 38.34 71.48 -40.32
C PRO A 6 37.94 70.67 -39.07
N ASP A 7 36.65 70.74 -38.72
CA ASP A 7 36.05 69.98 -37.61
C ASP A 7 35.99 68.47 -37.92
N PRO A 8 36.25 67.56 -36.96
CA PRO A 8 36.20 66.12 -37.19
C PRO A 8 34.75 65.59 -37.29
N PRO A 9 34.50 64.53 -38.09
CA PRO A 9 33.17 63.97 -38.26
C PRO A 9 32.66 63.28 -36.99
N PRO A 10 31.33 63.24 -36.76
CA PRO A 10 30.72 62.68 -35.56
C PRO A 10 30.86 61.15 -35.47
N PRO A 11 30.89 60.58 -34.25
CA PRO A 11 31.07 59.15 -34.03
C PRO A 11 29.87 58.31 -34.49
N VAL A 12 30.14 57.26 -35.25
CA VAL A 12 29.15 56.28 -35.72
C VAL A 12 28.70 55.39 -34.55
N ARG A 13 27.44 55.50 -34.11
CA ARG A 13 26.83 54.59 -33.11
C ARG A 13 26.64 53.19 -33.71
N ARG A 14 27.43 52.21 -33.25
CA ARG A 14 27.21 50.79 -33.57
C ARG A 14 25.96 50.29 -32.83
N ARG A 15 24.94 49.83 -33.56
CA ARG A 15 23.76 49.16 -33.00
C ARG A 15 24.17 47.83 -32.36
N PRO A 16 23.80 47.53 -31.11
CA PRO A 16 24.04 46.23 -30.51
C PRO A 16 23.22 45.17 -31.23
N VAL A 17 23.88 44.07 -31.57
CA VAL A 17 23.32 43.02 -32.41
C VAL A 17 22.46 42.08 -31.54
N PRO A 18 21.19 41.79 -31.90
CA PRO A 18 20.17 41.20 -31.01
C PRO A 18 20.34 39.71 -30.68
N TRP A 19 21.23 39.00 -31.37
CA TRP A 19 21.53 37.58 -31.19
C TRP A 19 22.20 37.20 -29.85
N VAL A 20 22.94 38.12 -29.20
CA VAL A 20 23.62 37.82 -27.92
C VAL A 20 22.61 37.69 -26.78
N SER A 21 21.56 38.51 -26.79
CA SER A 21 20.50 38.47 -25.78
C SER A 21 19.63 37.20 -25.86
N ALA A 22 19.43 36.67 -27.07
CA ALA A 22 18.67 35.44 -27.28
C ALA A 22 19.40 34.19 -26.74
N LEU A 23 20.73 34.14 -26.89
CA LEU A 23 21.55 33.04 -26.37
C LEU A 23 21.63 33.03 -24.84
N VAL A 24 21.69 34.20 -24.20
CA VAL A 24 21.69 34.32 -22.72
C VAL A 24 20.34 33.89 -22.15
N GLY A 25 19.23 34.22 -22.80
CA GLY A 25 17.88 33.79 -22.38
C GLY A 25 17.70 32.27 -22.43
N LEU A 26 18.18 31.61 -23.49
CA LEU A 26 18.13 30.15 -23.64
C LEU A 26 18.99 29.41 -22.61
N ALA A 27 20.20 29.92 -22.34
CA ALA A 27 21.07 29.36 -21.32
C ALA A 27 20.44 29.46 -19.91
N GLY A 28 19.83 30.61 -19.59
CA GLY A 28 19.12 30.79 -18.32
C GLY A 28 17.92 29.86 -18.16
N LEU A 29 17.18 29.60 -19.25
CA LEU A 29 16.02 28.70 -19.25
C LEU A 29 16.45 27.23 -19.08
N ALA A 30 17.53 26.81 -19.74
CA ALA A 30 18.08 25.47 -19.57
C ALA A 30 18.60 25.20 -18.15
N VAL A 31 19.30 26.18 -17.55
CA VAL A 31 19.77 26.07 -16.16
C VAL A 31 18.60 26.09 -15.17
N GLY A 32 17.58 26.94 -15.40
CA GLY A 32 16.37 26.96 -14.59
C GLY A 32 15.59 25.65 -14.66
N ALA A 33 15.42 25.07 -15.86
CA ALA A 33 14.74 23.80 -16.05
C ALA A 33 15.51 22.62 -15.43
N LEU A 34 16.85 22.62 -15.51
CA LEU A 34 17.70 21.62 -14.85
C LEU A 34 17.65 21.74 -13.32
N ALA A 35 17.67 22.95 -12.78
CA ALA A 35 17.60 23.16 -11.33
C ALA A 35 16.24 22.76 -10.76
N VAL A 36 15.14 23.15 -11.42
CA VAL A 36 13.78 22.75 -11.02
C VAL A 36 13.59 21.24 -11.22
N GLY A 37 14.06 20.68 -12.33
CA GLY A 37 14.01 19.24 -12.60
C GLY A 37 14.79 18.41 -11.58
N ALA A 38 16.01 18.83 -11.22
CA ALA A 38 16.83 18.17 -10.20
C ALA A 38 16.22 18.31 -8.80
N ALA A 39 15.68 19.47 -8.44
CA ALA A 39 14.97 19.66 -7.19
C ALA A 39 13.71 18.79 -7.09
N TRP A 40 12.98 18.60 -8.20
CA TRP A 40 11.80 17.73 -8.27
C TRP A 40 12.18 16.24 -8.19
N LEU A 41 13.31 15.84 -8.77
CA LEU A 41 13.86 14.48 -8.68
C LEU A 41 14.34 14.14 -7.25
N VAL A 42 14.88 15.11 -6.52
CA VAL A 42 15.40 14.91 -5.15
C VAL A 42 14.30 15.07 -4.10
N SER A 43 13.28 15.90 -4.36
CA SER A 43 12.19 16.22 -3.41
C SER A 43 10.86 15.56 -3.76
N GLY A 44 10.86 14.60 -4.69
CA GLY A 44 9.64 13.93 -5.13
C GLY A 44 8.91 13.29 -3.95
N PRO A 45 7.55 13.32 -3.92
CA PRO A 45 6.69 12.74 -2.86
C PRO A 45 6.77 11.19 -2.75
N ASP A 46 7.84 10.60 -3.26
CA ASP A 46 8.05 9.18 -3.55
C ASP A 46 9.09 8.54 -2.61
N ALA A 47 9.37 9.15 -1.46
CA ALA A 47 10.24 8.53 -0.46
C ALA A 47 9.56 7.27 0.10
N VAL A 48 9.84 6.13 -0.52
CA VAL A 48 9.38 4.82 -0.08
C VAL A 48 9.95 4.54 1.30
N ASP A 49 9.07 4.29 2.28
CA ASP A 49 9.49 3.97 3.63
C ASP A 49 9.99 2.52 3.68
N ARG A 50 11.32 2.36 3.67
CA ARG A 50 11.98 1.05 3.72
C ARG A 50 12.27 0.56 5.14
N ARG A 51 11.82 1.28 6.17
CA ARG A 51 12.08 0.88 7.56
C ARG A 51 11.44 -0.49 7.81
N PRO A 52 12.16 -1.43 8.47
CA PRO A 52 11.62 -2.76 8.71
C PRO A 52 10.32 -2.68 9.51
N VAL A 53 9.41 -3.59 9.18
CA VAL A 53 8.17 -3.81 9.94
C VAL A 53 8.47 -4.87 10.99
N ARG A 54 8.05 -4.63 12.24
CA ARG A 54 8.17 -5.61 13.32
C ARG A 54 6.86 -6.39 13.42
N PRO A 55 6.91 -7.74 13.51
CA PRO A 55 5.70 -8.53 13.72
C PRO A 55 5.08 -8.21 15.08
N PRO A 56 3.75 -8.01 15.14
CA PRO A 56 3.00 -8.12 16.39
C PRO A 56 3.37 -9.41 17.14
N GLN A 57 3.57 -9.35 18.46
CA GLN A 57 3.85 -10.58 19.23
C GLN A 57 2.59 -11.44 19.44
N ARG A 58 1.43 -10.82 19.30
CA ARG A 58 0.10 -11.41 19.48
C ARG A 58 -0.92 -10.50 18.79
N ILE A 59 -1.98 -11.10 18.27
CA ILE A 59 -3.17 -10.41 17.79
C ILE A 59 -4.35 -11.19 18.36
N GLY A 60 -5.08 -10.64 19.33
CA GLY A 60 -6.11 -11.36 20.07
C GLY A 60 -5.56 -12.62 20.74
N GLN A 61 -6.10 -13.78 20.35
CA GLN A 61 -5.64 -15.09 20.83
C GLN A 61 -4.55 -15.73 19.96
N TYR A 62 -4.20 -15.10 18.84
CA TYR A 62 -3.28 -15.66 17.85
C TYR A 62 -1.84 -15.23 18.12
N VAL A 63 -0.91 -16.16 17.97
CA VAL A 63 0.54 -15.93 18.10
C VAL A 63 1.24 -16.29 16.80
N PRO A 64 2.36 -15.64 16.46
CA PRO A 64 3.16 -16.04 15.30
C PRO A 64 3.54 -17.52 15.40
N ILE A 65 3.43 -18.24 14.29
CA ILE A 65 3.79 -19.64 14.26
C ILE A 65 5.30 -19.80 14.49
N ALA A 66 5.67 -20.49 15.57
CA ALA A 66 7.06 -20.66 15.98
C ALA A 66 7.34 -22.08 16.51
N PRO A 67 8.62 -22.53 16.51
CA PRO A 67 9.00 -23.78 17.17
C PRO A 67 8.57 -23.79 18.64
N GLY A 68 7.82 -24.81 19.05
CA GLY A 68 7.32 -24.93 20.44
C GLY A 68 5.91 -24.39 20.67
N THR A 69 5.22 -23.93 19.61
CA THR A 69 3.78 -23.72 19.65
C THR A 69 3.10 -25.07 19.90
N SER A 70 2.23 -25.18 20.92
CA SER A 70 1.56 -26.42 21.33
C SER A 70 1.00 -27.19 20.13
N GLY A 71 1.33 -28.49 20.01
CA GLY A 71 0.92 -29.31 18.87
C GLY A 71 1.94 -29.39 17.71
N SER A 72 3.02 -28.59 17.72
CA SER A 72 4.07 -28.66 16.69
C SER A 72 5.12 -29.76 16.92
N SER A 73 4.90 -30.68 17.86
CA SER A 73 5.84 -31.78 18.17
C SER A 73 5.87 -32.78 17.01
N GLY A 74 6.74 -32.52 16.02
CA GLY A 74 6.94 -33.39 14.87
C GLY A 74 7.25 -32.70 13.54
N LEU A 75 7.16 -31.36 13.44
CA LEU A 75 7.30 -30.68 12.14
C LEU A 75 8.34 -29.53 12.08
N PRO A 76 9.60 -29.72 12.53
CA PRO A 76 10.66 -28.73 12.29
C PRO A 76 10.80 -28.34 10.82
N GLU A 77 10.63 -29.31 9.92
CA GLU A 77 10.71 -29.08 8.48
C GLU A 77 9.56 -28.21 7.97
N ALA A 78 8.30 -28.51 8.32
CA ALA A 78 7.18 -27.68 7.85
C ALA A 78 7.24 -26.26 8.41
N LEU A 79 7.66 -26.08 9.67
CA LEU A 79 7.88 -24.73 10.23
C LEU A 79 8.98 -23.97 9.47
N SER A 80 10.06 -24.65 9.10
CA SER A 80 11.12 -24.03 8.28
C SER A 80 10.62 -23.64 6.89
N GLN A 81 9.74 -24.46 6.29
CA GLN A 81 9.12 -24.16 5.00
C GLN A 81 8.12 -23.00 5.09
N ILE A 82 7.32 -22.92 6.15
CA ILE A 82 6.42 -21.79 6.40
C ILE A 82 7.22 -20.51 6.58
N LYS A 83 8.27 -20.54 7.40
CA LYS A 83 9.15 -19.38 7.59
C LYS A 83 9.78 -18.92 6.28
N ALA A 84 10.35 -19.84 5.50
CA ALA A 84 10.93 -19.51 4.20
C ALA A 84 9.90 -18.94 3.22
N ARG A 85 8.67 -19.48 3.22
CA ARG A 85 7.57 -18.94 2.41
C ARG A 85 7.19 -17.53 2.85
N ASN A 86 7.03 -17.29 4.15
CA ASN A 86 6.69 -15.98 4.71
C ASN A 86 7.79 -14.94 4.41
N GLU A 87 9.06 -15.32 4.53
CA GLU A 87 10.20 -14.47 4.15
C GLU A 87 10.16 -14.11 2.66
N HIS A 88 9.95 -15.10 1.78
CA HIS A 88 9.85 -14.86 0.34
C HIS A 88 8.63 -14.01 -0.03
N SER A 89 7.47 -14.27 0.57
CA SER A 89 6.26 -13.46 0.40
C SER A 89 6.46 -12.02 0.88
N SER A 90 7.18 -11.81 1.98
CA SER A 90 7.53 -10.47 2.48
C SER A 90 8.40 -9.71 1.47
N GLN A 91 9.36 -10.39 0.83
CA GLN A 91 10.19 -9.81 -0.22
C GLN A 91 9.36 -9.39 -1.43
N LEU A 92 8.49 -10.29 -1.93
CA LEU A 92 7.61 -10.01 -3.06
C LEU A 92 6.64 -8.85 -2.77
N LEU A 93 6.11 -8.79 -1.55
CA LEU A 93 5.23 -7.70 -1.10
C LEU A 93 5.98 -6.36 -1.02
N SER A 94 7.21 -6.38 -0.52
CA SER A 94 8.10 -5.22 -0.53
C SER A 94 8.36 -4.75 -1.96
N GLU A 95 8.69 -5.66 -2.87
CA GLU A 95 8.97 -5.37 -4.29
C GLU A 95 7.78 -4.76 -5.02
N SER A 96 6.56 -5.29 -4.81
CA SER A 96 5.34 -4.74 -5.41
C SER A 96 5.04 -3.31 -4.94
N HIS A 97 5.58 -2.91 -3.79
CA HIS A 97 5.48 -1.57 -3.23
C HIS A 97 6.82 -0.80 -3.28
N ARG A 98 7.60 -0.97 -4.36
CA ARG A 98 8.83 -0.22 -4.65
C ARG A 98 9.94 -0.38 -3.58
N GLY A 99 9.93 -1.51 -2.88
CA GLY A 99 10.87 -1.83 -1.80
C GLY A 99 10.46 -1.31 -0.42
N ALA A 100 9.17 -1.01 -0.20
CA ALA A 100 8.67 -0.60 1.11
C ALA A 100 8.93 -1.68 2.17
N GLY A 101 9.14 -1.26 3.41
CA GLY A 101 9.25 -2.20 4.53
C GLY A 101 7.97 -3.03 4.59
N ALA A 102 8.09 -4.34 4.43
CA ALA A 102 6.97 -5.27 4.35
C ALA A 102 7.24 -6.52 5.18
N LEU A 103 6.15 -7.12 5.65
CA LEU A 103 6.12 -8.34 6.43
C LEU A 103 4.88 -9.13 6.05
N VAL A 104 5.06 -10.42 5.82
CA VAL A 104 4.01 -11.42 5.74
C VAL A 104 4.32 -12.46 6.81
N ASP A 105 3.36 -12.73 7.68
CA ASP A 105 3.52 -13.75 8.71
C ASP A 105 2.23 -14.52 8.97
N LEU A 106 2.36 -15.72 9.53
CA LEU A 106 1.25 -16.62 9.84
C LEU A 106 1.05 -16.67 11.35
N TYR A 107 -0.14 -16.28 11.81
CA TYR A 107 -0.54 -16.36 13.21
C TYR A 107 -1.51 -17.51 13.41
N VAL A 108 -1.40 -18.21 14.52
CA VAL A 108 -2.24 -19.37 14.84
C VAL A 108 -2.77 -19.26 16.26
N ASP A 109 -3.93 -19.86 16.51
CA ASP A 109 -4.45 -20.05 17.87
C ASP A 109 -3.70 -21.18 18.61
N GLN A 110 -3.99 -21.37 19.90
CA GLN A 110 -3.29 -22.35 20.75
C GLN A 110 -3.41 -23.79 20.25
N ASP A 111 -4.50 -24.11 19.55
CA ASP A 111 -4.80 -25.44 19.02
C ASP A 111 -4.43 -25.61 17.53
N ILE A 112 -3.88 -24.56 16.89
CA ILE A 112 -3.53 -24.53 15.45
C ILE A 112 -4.74 -24.89 14.56
N ARG A 113 -5.95 -24.54 14.99
CA ARG A 113 -7.21 -24.76 14.25
C ARG A 113 -7.59 -23.56 13.41
N GLN A 114 -7.19 -22.38 13.86
CA GLN A 114 -7.49 -21.12 13.22
C GLN A 114 -6.20 -20.41 12.88
N GLN A 115 -6.17 -19.78 11.72
CA GLN A 115 -4.97 -19.14 11.21
C GLN A 115 -5.30 -17.77 10.64
N LEU A 116 -4.37 -16.84 10.79
CA LEU A 116 -4.43 -15.52 10.17
C LEU A 116 -3.16 -15.35 9.35
N THR A 117 -3.31 -15.12 8.04
CA THR A 117 -2.20 -14.55 7.25
C THR A 117 -2.24 -13.05 7.43
N VAL A 118 -1.16 -12.49 7.98
CA VAL A 118 -1.07 -11.07 8.32
C VAL A 118 -0.03 -10.43 7.41
N MET A 119 -0.46 -9.42 6.67
CA MET A 119 0.40 -8.63 5.78
C MET A 119 0.46 -7.19 6.29
N ILE A 120 1.67 -6.69 6.48
CA ILE A 120 1.91 -5.33 6.98
C ILE A 120 2.99 -4.70 6.13
N TYR A 121 2.71 -3.53 5.57
CA TYR A 121 3.67 -2.84 4.71
C TYR A 121 3.55 -1.31 4.78
N ARG A 122 4.69 -0.63 4.65
CA ARG A 122 4.79 0.84 4.77
C ARG A 122 4.48 1.57 3.46
N ALA A 123 3.29 1.32 2.93
CA ALA A 123 2.75 1.99 1.74
C ALA A 123 1.22 2.00 1.81
N PRO A 124 0.55 2.93 1.10
CA PRO A 124 -0.91 2.90 0.97
C PRO A 124 -1.37 1.76 0.07
N SER A 125 -2.59 1.29 0.29
CA SER A 125 -3.30 0.34 -0.56
C SER A 125 -4.64 0.93 -1.03
N PRO A 126 -5.24 0.44 -2.14
CA PRO A 126 -6.59 0.82 -2.53
C PRO A 126 -7.59 0.65 -1.37
N HIS A 127 -8.43 1.66 -1.19
CA HIS A 127 -9.45 1.67 -0.15
C HIS A 127 -10.73 2.37 -0.65
N PRO A 128 -11.93 1.84 -0.34
CA PRO A 128 -12.18 0.55 0.31
C PRO A 128 -11.67 -0.63 -0.55
N LEU A 129 -11.67 -1.84 0.02
CA LEU A 129 -11.27 -3.04 -0.71
C LEU A 129 -12.15 -3.25 -1.95
N TYR A 130 -11.62 -3.96 -2.94
CA TYR A 130 -12.34 -4.27 -4.16
C TYR A 130 -13.14 -5.57 -4.00
N ALA A 131 -14.43 -5.52 -4.36
CA ALA A 131 -15.22 -6.71 -4.69
C ALA A 131 -15.79 -6.55 -6.10
N PRO A 132 -15.81 -7.63 -6.91
CA PRO A 132 -16.40 -7.57 -8.24
C PRO A 132 -17.90 -7.25 -8.16
N TYR A 133 -18.38 -6.47 -9.13
CA TYR A 133 -19.81 -6.25 -9.28
C TYR A 133 -20.50 -7.53 -9.75
N GLU A 134 -21.59 -7.90 -9.06
CA GLU A 134 -22.44 -9.02 -9.42
C GLU A 134 -23.90 -8.60 -9.36
N ASP A 135 -24.64 -8.80 -10.45
CA ASP A 135 -26.09 -8.61 -10.47
C ASP A 135 -26.77 -9.80 -9.79
N ALA A 136 -26.96 -9.68 -8.47
CA ALA A 136 -27.61 -10.70 -7.65
C ALA A 136 -29.04 -11.00 -8.12
N ALA A 137 -29.78 -9.99 -8.59
CA ALA A 137 -31.17 -10.15 -9.03
C ALA A 137 -31.26 -10.99 -10.30
N SER A 138 -30.38 -10.76 -11.28
CA SER A 138 -30.29 -11.60 -12.48
C SER A 138 -29.93 -13.06 -12.18
N GLN A 139 -29.26 -13.30 -11.05
CA GLN A 139 -28.88 -14.63 -10.57
C GLN A 139 -29.92 -15.24 -9.62
N GLY A 140 -31.01 -14.53 -9.33
CA GLY A 140 -32.04 -15.00 -8.40
C GLY A 140 -31.53 -15.11 -6.95
N LEU A 141 -30.55 -14.29 -6.57
CA LEU A 141 -29.95 -14.25 -5.23
C LEU A 141 -30.44 -13.03 -4.44
N ALA A 142 -30.48 -13.16 -3.12
CA ALA A 142 -30.82 -12.07 -2.18
C ALA A 142 -29.69 -11.04 -2.03
N LYS A 143 -28.43 -11.48 -2.13
CA LYS A 143 -27.21 -10.65 -2.03
C LYS A 143 -26.15 -11.20 -2.99
N SER A 144 -25.23 -10.34 -3.43
CA SER A 144 -24.06 -10.74 -4.23
C SER A 144 -23.15 -11.68 -3.44
N SER A 145 -22.44 -12.57 -4.13
CA SER A 145 -21.55 -13.56 -3.51
C SER A 145 -20.36 -12.92 -2.82
N GLN A 146 -19.96 -11.71 -3.24
CA GLN A 146 -18.99 -10.88 -2.56
C GLN A 146 -19.53 -9.47 -2.35
N THR A 147 -19.29 -8.92 -1.17
CA THR A 147 -19.60 -7.52 -0.84
C THR A 147 -18.47 -6.91 -0.05
N VAL A 148 -18.37 -5.59 -0.08
CA VAL A 148 -17.45 -4.84 0.77
C VAL A 148 -18.24 -4.28 1.94
N GLU A 149 -17.78 -4.57 3.16
CA GLU A 149 -18.37 -4.05 4.40
C GLU A 149 -17.32 -3.23 5.15
N GLU A 150 -17.75 -2.12 5.75
CA GLU A 150 -16.87 -1.20 6.48
C GLU A 150 -17.13 -1.28 8.00
N PHE A 151 -16.05 -1.42 8.76
CA PHE A 151 -16.03 -1.46 10.22
C PHE A 151 -15.09 -0.35 10.72
N GLY A 152 -15.63 0.86 10.87
CA GLY A 152 -14.83 2.02 11.25
C GLY A 152 -13.84 2.44 10.15
N GLN A 153 -12.55 2.18 10.36
CA GLN A 153 -11.47 2.46 9.38
C GLN A 153 -10.99 1.20 8.66
N VAL A 154 -11.61 0.05 8.94
CA VAL A 154 -11.30 -1.22 8.32
C VAL A 154 -12.34 -1.51 7.23
N SER A 155 -11.89 -1.92 6.06
CA SER A 155 -12.73 -2.44 4.99
C SER A 155 -12.53 -3.95 4.89
N CYS A 156 -13.61 -4.72 4.76
CA CYS A 156 -13.59 -6.16 4.63
C CYS A 156 -14.30 -6.60 3.34
N VAL A 157 -13.67 -7.50 2.58
CA VAL A 157 -14.36 -8.28 1.55
C VAL A 157 -15.03 -9.46 2.25
N VAL A 158 -16.34 -9.56 2.11
CA VAL A 158 -17.18 -10.59 2.71
C VAL A 158 -17.73 -11.48 1.61
N HIS A 159 -17.53 -12.78 1.73
CA HIS A 159 -18.21 -13.79 0.93
C HIS A 159 -19.57 -14.10 1.57
N ASN A 160 -20.64 -14.03 0.79
CA ASN A 160 -21.98 -14.39 1.24
C ASN A 160 -22.38 -15.72 0.62
N ASP A 161 -22.81 -16.68 1.45
CA ASP A 161 -23.34 -17.95 0.95
C ASP A 161 -24.62 -17.69 0.12
N PRO A 162 -24.87 -18.48 -0.94
CA PRO A 162 -25.99 -18.26 -1.84
C PRO A 162 -27.33 -18.34 -1.11
N THR A 163 -28.04 -17.21 -1.04
CA THR A 163 -29.41 -17.14 -0.51
C THR A 163 -30.37 -16.82 -1.64
N PRO A 164 -31.45 -17.59 -1.88
CA PRO A 164 -32.43 -17.30 -2.91
C PRO A 164 -33.13 -15.95 -2.72
N ALA A 165 -33.43 -15.27 -3.82
CA ALA A 165 -34.18 -14.01 -3.80
C ALA A 165 -35.50 -14.13 -3.03
N GLY A 166 -35.80 -13.13 -2.19
CA GLY A 166 -36.97 -13.12 -1.32
C GLY A 166 -36.78 -13.82 0.02
N GLN A 167 -35.65 -14.51 0.24
CA GLN A 167 -35.25 -15.02 1.55
C GLN A 167 -34.30 -14.04 2.24
N THR A 168 -34.26 -14.10 3.57
CA THR A 168 -33.29 -13.34 4.36
C THR A 168 -32.05 -14.20 4.57
N PRO A 169 -30.84 -13.72 4.20
CA PRO A 169 -29.61 -14.46 4.48
C PRO A 169 -29.46 -14.74 5.97
N GLU A 170 -28.94 -15.92 6.30
CA GLU A 170 -28.63 -16.28 7.67
C GLU A 170 -27.47 -15.39 8.19
N PRO A 171 -27.48 -14.92 9.44
CA PRO A 171 -26.39 -14.11 9.99
C PRO A 171 -24.99 -14.75 9.86
N GLU A 172 -24.93 -16.07 9.93
CA GLU A 172 -23.73 -16.91 9.79
C GLU A 172 -23.34 -17.20 8.33
N SER A 173 -24.12 -16.75 7.36
CA SER A 173 -23.87 -16.99 5.93
C SER A 173 -22.84 -16.03 5.33
N ALA A 174 -22.09 -15.31 6.16
CA ALA A 174 -21.21 -14.21 5.77
C ALA A 174 -19.81 -14.43 6.34
N HIS A 175 -18.84 -14.59 5.45
CA HIS A 175 -17.47 -14.98 5.77
C HIS A 175 -16.49 -13.91 5.32
N ALA A 176 -15.66 -13.39 6.21
CA ALA A 176 -14.58 -12.49 5.83
C ALA A 176 -13.54 -13.22 4.98
N VAL A 177 -13.31 -12.71 3.78
CA VAL A 177 -12.26 -13.18 2.87
C VAL A 177 -10.94 -12.49 3.24
N THR A 178 -10.97 -11.16 3.33
CA THR A 178 -9.83 -10.34 3.74
C THR A 178 -10.34 -9.03 4.32
N CYS A 179 -9.65 -8.52 5.33
CA CYS A 179 -9.92 -7.22 5.93
C CYS A 179 -8.65 -6.38 5.91
N SER A 180 -8.75 -5.10 5.57
CA SER A 180 -7.61 -4.19 5.54
C SER A 180 -7.92 -2.83 6.14
N ARG A 181 -6.88 -2.25 6.75
CA ARG A 181 -6.83 -0.85 7.15
C ARG A 181 -5.60 -0.23 6.51
N THR A 182 -5.78 0.93 5.90
CA THR A 182 -4.69 1.64 5.21
C THR A 182 -4.74 3.15 5.50
N ASN A 183 -3.58 3.78 5.51
CA ASN A 183 -3.43 5.23 5.41
C ASN A 183 -2.29 5.56 4.43
N ALA A 184 -1.86 6.83 4.39
CA ALA A 184 -0.82 7.27 3.47
C ALA A 184 0.56 6.56 3.65
N THR A 185 0.80 5.91 4.78
CA THR A 185 2.13 5.42 5.19
C THR A 185 2.18 3.95 5.61
N LEU A 186 1.03 3.34 5.86
CA LEU A 186 0.93 1.99 6.42
C LEU A 186 -0.34 1.31 5.92
N THR A 187 -0.21 0.03 5.59
CA THR A 187 -1.34 -0.87 5.39
C THR A 187 -1.16 -2.10 6.27
N VAL A 188 -2.25 -2.54 6.88
CA VAL A 188 -2.38 -3.83 7.56
C VAL A 188 -3.54 -4.58 6.92
N GLU A 189 -3.30 -5.82 6.52
CA GLU A 189 -4.29 -6.71 5.94
C GLU A 189 -4.25 -8.07 6.65
N ILE A 190 -5.42 -8.62 6.94
CA ILE A 190 -5.59 -9.93 7.56
C ILE A 190 -6.51 -10.77 6.68
N THR A 191 -6.00 -11.93 6.26
CA THR A 191 -6.76 -13.01 5.62
C THR A 191 -6.97 -14.13 6.63
N PRO A 192 -8.19 -14.28 7.19
CA PRO A 192 -8.49 -15.35 8.15
C PRO A 192 -8.66 -16.70 7.45
N ASN A 193 -8.45 -17.79 8.20
CA ASN A 193 -8.72 -19.17 7.80
C ASN A 193 -9.24 -19.97 9.01
N GLY A 194 -10.04 -21.00 8.76
CA GLY A 194 -10.84 -21.70 9.75
C GLY A 194 -12.04 -20.87 10.18
N THR A 195 -12.65 -21.18 11.32
CA THR A 195 -13.88 -20.52 11.78
C THR A 195 -13.70 -19.04 12.19
N ALA A 196 -12.50 -18.49 12.07
CA ALA A 196 -12.25 -17.07 12.23
C ALA A 196 -12.88 -16.24 11.10
N THR A 197 -13.19 -16.87 9.96
CA THR A 197 -13.84 -16.25 8.81
C THR A 197 -15.29 -15.81 9.11
N ASP A 198 -15.99 -16.53 9.98
CA ASP A 198 -17.45 -16.50 10.10
C ASP A 198 -17.99 -15.21 10.74
N VAL A 199 -17.11 -14.34 11.26
CA VAL A 199 -17.49 -13.10 11.92
C VAL A 199 -16.64 -11.93 11.39
N PRO A 200 -17.05 -11.26 10.30
CA PRO A 200 -16.25 -10.19 9.69
C PRO A 200 -15.88 -9.04 10.63
N SER A 201 -16.78 -8.67 11.55
CA SER A 201 -16.51 -7.64 12.55
C SER A 201 -15.41 -8.02 13.55
N MET A 202 -15.26 -9.31 13.86
CA MET A 202 -14.16 -9.81 14.69
C MET A 202 -12.84 -9.70 13.95
N VAL A 203 -12.80 -10.06 12.66
CA VAL A 203 -11.58 -9.93 11.83
C VAL A 203 -11.18 -8.46 11.69
N ALA A 204 -12.15 -7.57 11.52
CA ALA A 204 -11.88 -6.13 11.52
C ALA A 204 -11.25 -5.65 12.83
N ALA A 205 -11.73 -6.12 13.98
CA ALA A 205 -11.11 -5.80 15.27
C ALA A 205 -9.67 -6.31 15.38
N LEU A 206 -9.35 -7.48 14.83
CA LEU A 206 -7.98 -8.01 14.78
C LEU A 206 -7.08 -7.15 13.88
N VAL A 207 -7.59 -6.62 12.77
CA VAL A 207 -6.86 -5.66 11.91
C VAL A 207 -6.52 -4.40 12.69
N ASP A 208 -7.48 -3.85 13.43
CA ASP A 208 -7.27 -2.66 14.26
C ASP A 208 -6.27 -2.89 15.40
N GLU A 209 -6.32 -4.06 16.03
CA GLU A 209 -5.33 -4.46 17.05
C GLU A 209 -3.93 -4.55 16.44
N ALA A 210 -3.78 -5.28 15.32
CA ALA A 210 -2.51 -5.41 14.62
C ALA A 210 -1.98 -4.04 14.18
N TRP A 211 -2.83 -3.18 13.62
CA TRP A 211 -2.51 -1.80 13.24
C TRP A 211 -1.94 -1.00 14.42
N SER A 212 -2.57 -1.09 15.60
CA SER A 212 -2.13 -0.34 16.78
C SER A 212 -0.77 -0.77 17.34
N SER A 213 -0.31 -1.99 17.00
CA SER A 213 0.95 -2.56 17.47
C SER A 213 2.15 -2.21 16.59
N VAL A 214 1.92 -1.67 15.38
CA VAL A 214 2.97 -1.31 14.42
C VAL A 214 3.38 0.15 14.66
N ILE A 215 4.63 0.37 15.07
CA ILE A 215 5.24 1.69 15.33
C ILE A 215 6.10 2.13 14.14
#